data_AF-A0A371KDH9-F1
#
_entry.id   AF-A0A371KDH9-F1
#
_cell.length_a   1.000
_cell.length_b   1.000
_cell.length_c   1.000
_cell.angle_alpha   90.00
_cell.angle_beta   90.00
_cell.angle_gamma   90.00
#
_symmetry.space_group_name_H-M   'P 1'
#
loop_
_entity.id
_entity.type
_entity.pdbx_description
1 polymer ?
#
loop_
_entity_poly.entity_id
_entity_poly.type
_entity_poly.pdbx_seq_one_letter_code
_entity_poly.pdbx_strand_id
1 'polypeptide(L)'
;NGPEAHRGANYVKRPDGRRLKVTEKNCEELAEKVEPEWEVSRHLVDGDIIIFNRQPSLHRMSIMAHEVVVMPYKTFRLNTTVCPPYNADFDGDEMNMHALQNEEARAEARVLMRVQEHMLSPRFGENIIGAIQDHISGTYLLTHTN
;
A
#
# COMPACT_ATOMS: atom_id res chain seq x y z
N ASN A 1 -5.87 -20.36 9.42
CA ASN A 1 -6.86 -19.42 8.85
C ASN A 1 -7.37 -19.81 7.46
N GLY A 2 -6.58 -20.50 6.62
CA GLY A 2 -7.07 -20.94 5.30
C GLY A 2 -7.12 -19.80 4.26
N PRO A 3 -7.77 -20.02 3.11
CA PRO A 3 -7.82 -19.03 2.02
C PRO A 3 -8.96 -18.01 2.14
N GLU A 4 -10.04 -18.33 2.87
CA GLU A 4 -11.26 -17.50 2.90
C GLU A 4 -11.22 -16.42 3.99
N ALA A 5 -10.64 -16.73 5.15
CA ALA A 5 -10.52 -15.75 6.23
C ALA A 5 -9.35 -14.78 5.99
N HIS A 6 -9.58 -13.49 6.21
CA HIS A 6 -8.52 -12.47 6.17
C HIS A 6 -7.41 -12.80 7.18
N ARG A 7 -6.16 -12.40 6.86
CA ARG A 7 -4.93 -12.89 7.52
C ARG A 7 -4.77 -14.41 7.33
N GLY A 8 -5.10 -14.88 6.13
CA GLY A 8 -4.93 -16.24 5.67
C GLY A 8 -3.81 -16.37 4.65
N ALA A 9 -3.82 -17.49 3.92
CA ALA A 9 -2.88 -17.76 2.84
C ALA A 9 -3.51 -18.61 1.74
N ASN A 10 -3.07 -18.37 0.51
CA ASN A 10 -3.63 -19.02 -0.67
C ASN A 10 -2.73 -20.14 -1.22
N TYR A 11 -1.41 -20.01 -1.03
CA TYR A 11 -0.44 -20.96 -1.54
C TYR A 11 0.74 -21.13 -0.59
N VAL A 12 1.37 -22.30 -0.68
CA VAL A 12 2.64 -22.59 -0.06
C VAL A 12 3.55 -23.19 -1.11
N LYS A 13 4.79 -22.73 -1.20
CA LYS A 13 5.78 -23.20 -2.16
C LYS A 13 6.94 -23.85 -1.40
N ARG A 14 7.25 -25.07 -1.79
CA ARG A 14 8.33 -25.87 -1.21
C ARG A 14 9.69 -25.50 -1.81
N PRO A 15 10.81 -25.84 -1.14
CA PRO A 15 12.16 -25.64 -1.68
C PRO A 15 12.42 -26.39 -2.99
N ASP A 16 11.71 -27.50 -3.24
CA ASP A 16 11.75 -28.24 -4.50
C ASP A 16 11.03 -27.51 -5.67
N GLY A 17 10.48 -26.32 -5.41
CA GLY A 17 9.74 -25.51 -6.38
C GLY A 17 8.26 -25.89 -6.51
N ARG A 18 7.80 -26.95 -5.86
CA ARG A 18 6.40 -27.37 -5.95
C ARG A 18 5.50 -26.40 -5.20
N ARG A 19 4.52 -25.83 -5.92
CA ARG A 19 3.50 -24.95 -5.35
C ARG A 19 2.23 -25.73 -5.01
N LEU A 20 1.82 -25.63 -3.76
CA LEU A 20 0.64 -26.27 -3.19
C LEU A 20 -0.42 -25.21 -2.93
N LYS A 21 -1.66 -25.48 -3.35
CA LYS A 21 -2.81 -24.62 -3.07
C LYS A 21 -3.32 -24.90 -1.66
N VAL A 22 -3.51 -23.84 -0.87
CA VAL A 22 -4.16 -23.93 0.44
C VAL A 22 -5.67 -23.94 0.24
N THR A 23 -6.32 -24.89 0.89
CA THR A 23 -7.78 -25.10 0.90
C THR A 23 -8.22 -25.39 2.32
N GLU A 24 -9.52 -25.27 2.62
CA GLU A 24 -10.03 -25.57 3.97
C GLU A 24 -9.74 -27.01 4.42
N LYS A 25 -9.65 -27.95 3.48
CA LYS A 25 -9.45 -29.38 3.79
C LYS A 25 -8.01 -29.74 4.14
N ASN A 26 -7.04 -28.98 3.62
CA ASN A 26 -5.61 -29.29 3.77
C ASN A 26 -4.85 -28.24 4.57
N CYS A 27 -5.51 -27.17 5.04
CA CYS A 27 -4.81 -26.06 5.68
C CYS A 27 -4.19 -26.46 7.02
N GLU A 28 -4.84 -27.33 7.81
CA GLU A 28 -4.31 -27.84 9.08
C GLU A 28 -3.08 -28.73 8.85
N GLU A 29 -3.21 -29.72 7.98
CA GLU A 29 -2.11 -30.62 7.62
C GLU A 29 -0.92 -29.87 6.99
N LEU A 30 -1.18 -28.87 6.14
CA LEU A 30 -0.12 -28.05 5.57
C LEU A 30 0.57 -27.19 6.64
N ALA A 31 -0.18 -26.63 7.60
CA ALA A 31 0.39 -25.81 8.66
C ALA A 31 1.37 -26.60 9.54
N GLU A 32 1.09 -27.87 9.81
CA GLU A 32 2.00 -28.76 10.58
C GLU A 32 3.25 -29.14 9.79
N LYS A 33 3.18 -29.17 8.45
CA LYS A 33 4.27 -29.58 7.55
C LYS A 33 5.17 -28.43 7.09
N VAL A 34 4.80 -27.18 7.36
CA VAL A 34 5.62 -26.03 6.96
C VAL A 34 6.92 -26.06 7.76
N GLU A 35 8.03 -26.08 7.03
CA GLU A 35 9.39 -26.10 7.55
C GLU A 35 10.14 -24.83 7.11
N PRO A 36 11.31 -24.53 7.69
CA PRO A 36 12.21 -23.51 7.14
C PRO A 36 12.44 -23.70 5.64
N GLU A 37 12.70 -22.60 4.92
CA GLU A 37 12.84 -22.54 3.45
C GLU A 37 11.52 -22.67 2.64
N TRP A 38 10.38 -22.93 3.28
CA TRP A 38 9.08 -22.88 2.60
C TRP A 38 8.58 -21.43 2.47
N GLU A 39 8.05 -21.08 1.30
CA GLU A 39 7.46 -19.75 1.05
C GLU A 39 5.94 -19.81 1.19
N VAL A 40 5.35 -18.91 1.99
CA VAL A 40 3.90 -18.82 2.18
C VAL A 40 3.37 -17.57 1.48
N SER A 41 2.50 -17.75 0.48
CA SER A 41 1.77 -16.65 -0.18
C SER A 41 0.55 -16.28 0.66
N ARG A 42 0.78 -15.48 1.71
CA ARG A 42 -0.25 -14.93 2.59
C ARG A 42 -1.04 -13.79 1.93
N HIS A 43 -2.20 -13.48 2.51
CA HIS A 43 -2.92 -12.24 2.17
C HIS A 43 -2.13 -11.00 2.60
N LEU A 44 -2.45 -9.85 1.99
CA LEU A 44 -1.95 -8.55 2.46
C LEU A 44 -2.46 -8.29 3.87
N VAL A 45 -1.60 -7.71 4.71
CA VAL A 45 -1.91 -7.31 6.07
C VAL A 45 -1.48 -5.88 6.31
N ASP A 46 -1.96 -5.29 7.40
CA ASP A 46 -1.63 -3.93 7.78
C ASP A 46 -0.11 -3.74 7.93
N GLY A 47 0.41 -2.65 7.37
CA GLY A 47 1.84 -2.33 7.37
C GLY A 47 2.65 -2.92 6.21
N ASP A 48 2.05 -3.77 5.37
CA ASP A 48 2.67 -4.21 4.12
C ASP A 48 2.94 -3.00 3.21
N ILE A 49 4.12 -3.00 2.57
CA ILE A 49 4.50 -1.95 1.63
C ILE A 49 4.00 -2.29 0.23
N ILE A 50 3.26 -1.38 -0.39
CA ILE A 50 2.78 -1.48 -1.77
C ILE A 50 3.17 -0.24 -2.55
N ILE A 51 3.14 -0.35 -3.87
CA ILE A 51 3.29 0.80 -4.76
C ILE A 51 1.92 1.24 -5.25
N PHE A 52 1.63 2.53 -5.11
CA PHE A 52 0.37 3.14 -5.50
C PHE A 52 0.61 4.17 -6.61
N ASN A 53 -0.21 4.10 -7.65
CA ASN A 53 -0.04 4.89 -8.88
C ASN A 53 -1.38 5.40 -9.41
N ARG A 54 -1.39 6.63 -9.95
CA ARG A 54 -2.46 7.15 -10.79
C ARG A 54 -1.92 7.44 -12.19
N GLN A 55 -2.68 7.03 -13.21
CA GLN A 55 -2.36 7.31 -14.60
C GLN A 55 -3.09 8.58 -15.07
N PRO A 56 -2.50 9.38 -15.97
CA PRO A 56 -1.16 9.24 -16.56
C PRO A 56 -0.04 9.62 -15.57
N SER A 57 1.08 8.89 -15.61
CA SER A 57 2.25 9.17 -14.77
C SER A 57 3.09 10.31 -15.36
N LEU A 58 2.79 11.55 -14.97
CA LEU A 58 3.47 12.75 -15.50
C LEU A 58 4.84 12.99 -14.87
N HIS A 59 5.03 12.58 -13.63
CA HIS A 59 6.29 12.75 -12.91
C HIS A 59 6.50 11.62 -11.90
N ARG A 60 7.71 11.49 -11.36
CA ARG A 60 8.06 10.39 -10.44
C ARG A 60 7.12 10.27 -9.23
N MET A 61 6.58 11.39 -8.73
CA MET A 61 5.66 11.36 -7.57
C MET A 61 4.25 10.83 -7.91
N SER A 62 3.93 10.59 -9.19
CA SER A 62 2.70 9.90 -9.58
C SER A 62 2.74 8.40 -9.25
N ILE A 63 3.87 7.90 -8.73
CA ILE A 63 4.05 6.54 -8.22
C ILE A 63 4.86 6.60 -6.92
N MET A 64 4.26 6.19 -5.80
CA MET A 64 4.91 6.21 -4.48
C MET A 64 4.53 4.97 -3.69
N ALA A 65 5.34 4.65 -2.68
CA ALA A 65 5.07 3.54 -1.78
C ALA A 65 4.17 3.97 -0.61
N HIS A 66 3.13 3.17 -0.35
CA HIS A 66 2.20 3.36 0.76
C HIS A 66 2.17 2.11 1.64
N GLU A 67 1.77 2.29 2.89
CA GLU A 67 1.54 1.19 3.82
C GLU A 67 0.07 0.78 3.76
N VAL A 68 -0.17 -0.52 3.63
CA VAL A 68 -1.51 -1.10 3.58
C VAL A 68 -2.21 -0.92 4.91
N VAL A 69 -3.47 -0.51 4.86
CA VAL A 69 -4.44 -0.62 5.96
C VAL A 69 -5.68 -1.29 5.39
N VAL A 70 -5.93 -2.53 5.80
CA VAL A 70 -7.06 -3.33 5.30
C VAL A 70 -8.33 -2.87 5.98
N MET A 71 -9.30 -2.50 5.16
CA MET A 71 -10.58 -1.96 5.60
C MET A 71 -11.71 -2.63 4.82
N PRO A 72 -12.94 -2.66 5.36
CA PRO A 72 -14.10 -3.06 4.59
C PRO A 72 -14.33 -2.15 3.38
N TYR A 73 -15.25 -2.56 2.50
CA TYR A 73 -15.62 -1.93 1.23
C TYR A 73 -14.64 -2.19 0.06
N LYS A 74 -14.89 -1.55 -1.09
CA LYS A 74 -14.30 -1.92 -2.39
C LYS A 74 -13.53 -0.77 -3.07
N THR A 75 -13.06 0.20 -2.30
CA THR A 75 -12.31 1.35 -2.82
C THR A 75 -10.95 1.47 -2.15
N PHE A 76 -9.98 2.03 -2.88
CA PHE A 76 -8.77 2.53 -2.25
C PHE A 76 -9.07 3.85 -1.54
N ARG A 77 -8.49 4.03 -0.37
CA ARG A 77 -8.57 5.28 0.39
C ARG A 77 -7.23 5.96 0.33
N LEU A 78 -7.24 7.23 -0.05
CA LEU A 78 -6.06 8.09 -0.11
C LEU A 78 -6.24 9.24 0.88
N ASN A 79 -5.19 9.58 1.61
CA ASN A 79 -5.21 10.77 2.46
C ASN A 79 -5.28 12.02 1.57
N THR A 80 -6.19 12.94 1.88
CA THR A 80 -6.48 14.13 1.08
C THR A 80 -5.27 15.06 0.92
N THR A 81 -4.34 15.09 1.88
CA THR A 81 -3.10 15.88 1.77
C THR A 81 -2.12 15.34 0.74
N VAL A 82 -2.27 14.07 0.34
CA VAL A 82 -1.41 13.35 -0.63
C VAL A 82 -2.05 13.29 -2.02
N CYS A 83 -3.21 13.92 -2.23
CA CYS A 83 -3.82 14.03 -3.56
C CYS A 83 -2.99 14.84 -4.58
N PRO A 84 -2.36 15.97 -4.22
CA PRO A 84 -1.66 16.81 -5.21
C PRO A 84 -0.55 16.09 -5.99
N PRO A 85 0.34 15.26 -5.38
CA PRO A 85 1.31 14.46 -6.13
C PRO A 85 0.72 13.49 -7.16
N TYR A 86 -0.51 13.01 -6.96
CA TYR A 86 -1.18 12.14 -7.92
C TYR A 86 -2.05 12.91 -8.91
N ASN A 87 -2.23 14.21 -8.69
CA ASN A 87 -3.23 15.04 -9.35
C ASN A 87 -4.62 14.36 -9.31
N ALA A 88 -4.94 13.71 -8.19
CA ALA A 88 -6.15 12.92 -8.02
C ALA A 88 -7.28 13.77 -7.42
N ASP A 89 -8.49 13.54 -7.90
CA ASP A 89 -9.73 14.01 -7.28
C ASP A 89 -10.59 12.80 -6.86
N PHE A 90 -11.86 13.04 -6.51
CA PHE A 90 -12.77 12.02 -5.98
C PHE A 90 -14.11 11.99 -6.75
N ASP A 91 -14.10 12.36 -8.04
CA ASP A 91 -15.31 12.36 -8.86
C ASP A 91 -15.57 11.04 -9.63
N GLY A 92 -14.65 10.08 -9.49
CA GLY A 92 -14.68 8.81 -10.23
C GLY A 92 -13.30 8.26 -10.59
N ASP A 93 -12.22 8.96 -10.23
CA ASP A 93 -10.84 8.56 -10.46
C ASP A 93 -10.51 7.11 -10.00
N GLU A 94 -9.82 6.38 -10.87
CA GLU A 94 -9.28 5.05 -10.59
C GLU A 94 -7.75 5.10 -10.39
N MET A 95 -7.24 4.22 -9.51
CA MET A 95 -5.81 4.13 -9.20
C MET A 95 -5.35 2.67 -9.14
N ASN A 96 -4.07 2.46 -9.43
CA ASN A 96 -3.44 1.16 -9.45
C ASN A 96 -2.67 0.88 -8.16
N MET A 97 -2.72 -0.36 -7.70
CA MET A 97 -1.91 -0.87 -6.59
C MET A 97 -1.06 -2.05 -7.07
N HIS A 98 0.22 -2.04 -6.74
CA HIS A 98 1.17 -3.10 -7.06
C HIS A 98 1.79 -3.66 -5.78
N ALA A 99 1.62 -4.96 -5.53
CA ALA A 99 2.20 -5.65 -4.39
C ALA A 99 3.59 -6.20 -4.72
N LEU A 100 4.61 -5.78 -3.95
CA LEU A 100 6.00 -6.17 -4.16
C LEU A 100 6.29 -7.56 -3.57
N GLN A 101 6.83 -8.46 -4.38
CA GLN A 101 7.06 -9.86 -3.99
C GLN A 101 8.42 -10.09 -3.34
N ASN A 102 9.47 -9.49 -3.88
CA ASN A 102 10.84 -9.66 -3.39
C ASN A 102 11.11 -8.81 -2.15
N GLU A 103 11.89 -9.33 -1.20
CA GLU A 103 12.28 -8.57 0.00
C GLU A 103 13.09 -7.33 -0.34
N GLU A 104 14.03 -7.44 -1.30
CA GLU A 104 14.85 -6.31 -1.76
C GLU A 104 13.98 -5.19 -2.32
N ALA A 105 13.00 -5.52 -3.16
CA ALA A 105 12.06 -4.54 -3.71
C ALA A 105 11.20 -3.89 -2.62
N ARG A 106 10.72 -4.68 -1.63
CA ARG A 106 9.99 -4.15 -0.47
C ARG A 106 10.86 -3.19 0.35
N ALA A 107 12.11 -3.55 0.60
CA ALA A 107 13.05 -2.74 1.35
C ALA A 107 13.37 -1.44 0.60
N GLU A 108 13.66 -1.52 -0.70
CA GLU A 108 13.93 -0.37 -1.56
C GLU A 108 12.73 0.59 -1.58
N ALA A 109 11.52 0.08 -1.81
CA ALA A 109 10.31 0.90 -1.80
C ALA A 109 10.06 1.55 -0.43
N ARG A 110 10.30 0.80 0.66
CA ARG A 110 10.14 1.31 2.03
C ARG A 110 11.17 2.39 2.36
N VAL A 111 12.39 2.33 1.83
CA VAL A 111 13.43 3.32 2.13
C VAL A 111 13.37 4.52 1.19
N LEU A 112 13.13 4.30 -0.10
CA LEU A 112 13.31 5.33 -1.13
C LEU A 112 12.00 5.90 -1.67
N MET A 113 10.88 5.17 -1.59
CA MET A 113 9.65 5.54 -2.30
C MET A 113 8.50 5.92 -1.37
N ARG A 114 8.65 5.82 -0.05
CA ARG A 114 7.57 6.20 0.88
C ARG A 114 7.17 7.66 0.72
N VAL A 115 5.88 7.93 0.90
CA VAL A 115 5.29 9.27 0.74
C VAL A 115 6.05 10.36 1.49
N GLN A 116 6.44 10.13 2.75
CA GLN A 116 7.12 11.16 3.55
C GLN A 116 8.54 11.49 3.07
N GLU A 117 9.15 10.63 2.25
CA GLU A 117 10.46 10.91 1.61
C GLU A 117 10.33 11.81 0.38
N HIS A 118 9.09 12.08 -0.09
CA HIS A 118 8.78 12.87 -1.28
C HIS A 118 7.85 14.07 -1.00
N MET A 119 7.93 14.65 0.20
CA MET A 119 7.17 15.87 0.51
C MET A 119 7.56 17.06 -0.38
N LEU A 120 8.84 17.18 -0.75
CA LEU A 120 9.32 18.27 -1.60
C LEU A 120 9.26 17.89 -3.09
N SER A 121 8.64 18.75 -3.89
CA SER A 121 8.61 18.60 -5.35
C SER A 121 10.01 18.80 -5.93
N PRO A 122 10.53 17.85 -6.74
CA PRO A 122 11.81 18.00 -7.42
C PRO A 122 11.82 19.14 -8.45
N ARG A 123 10.64 19.60 -8.89
CA ARG A 123 10.53 20.64 -9.93
C ARG A 123 10.78 22.05 -9.38
N PHE A 124 10.36 22.32 -8.15
CA PHE A 124 10.39 23.68 -7.58
C PHE A 124 11.09 23.75 -6.21
N GLY A 125 11.37 22.62 -5.57
CA GLY A 125 11.90 22.58 -4.21
C GLY A 125 10.89 22.94 -3.12
N GLU A 126 9.62 23.07 -3.46
CA GLU A 126 8.53 23.42 -2.55
C GLU A 126 7.77 22.18 -2.07
N ASN A 127 7.13 22.29 -0.91
CA ASN A 127 6.30 21.22 -0.37
C ASN A 127 5.03 21.03 -1.23
N ILE A 128 4.85 19.83 -1.77
CA ILE A 128 3.67 19.45 -2.57
C ILE A 128 2.63 18.68 -1.76
N ILE A 129 3.01 18.14 -0.60
CA ILE A 129 2.11 17.38 0.29
C ILE A 129 1.72 18.26 1.47
N GLY A 130 0.44 18.56 1.63
CA GLY A 130 0.05 19.44 2.72
C GLY A 130 -1.45 19.74 2.82
N ALA A 131 -1.73 20.71 3.69
CA ALA A 131 -3.07 21.19 3.98
C ALA A 131 -3.75 21.74 2.72
N ILE A 132 -4.94 21.23 2.44
CA ILE A 132 -5.82 21.72 1.37
C ILE A 132 -7.18 22.14 1.94
N GLN A 133 -7.87 23.07 1.28
CA GLN A 133 -9.28 23.44 1.52
C GLN A 133 -9.63 23.51 3.03
N ASP A 134 -10.34 22.51 3.55
CA ASP A 134 -10.81 22.44 4.94
C ASP A 134 -9.69 22.53 5.99
N HIS A 135 -8.50 22.01 5.69
CA HIS A 135 -7.36 22.12 6.59
C HIS A 135 -6.96 23.60 6.79
N ILE A 136 -7.02 24.40 5.72
CA ILE A 136 -6.68 25.83 5.75
C ILE A 136 -7.76 26.60 6.50
N SER A 137 -9.03 26.39 6.13
CA SER A 137 -10.17 27.03 6.80
C SER A 137 -10.21 26.70 8.30
N GLY A 138 -10.03 25.43 8.65
CA GLY A 138 -9.98 24.95 10.03
C GLY A 138 -8.82 25.53 10.82
N THR A 139 -7.62 25.56 10.23
CA THR A 139 -6.42 26.13 10.90
C THR A 139 -6.59 27.63 11.12
N TYR A 140 -7.14 28.35 10.15
CA TYR A 140 -7.44 29.78 10.29
C TYR A 140 -8.39 30.02 11.46
N LEU A 141 -9.55 29.34 11.47
CA LEU A 141 -10.54 29.52 12.54
C LEU A 141 -10.00 29.12 13.92
N LEU A 142 -9.15 28.08 13.99
CA LEU A 142 -8.55 27.61 15.24
C LEU A 142 -7.53 28.61 15.82
N THR A 143 -6.80 29.31 14.95
CA THR A 143 -5.71 30.23 15.35
C THR A 143 -6.11 31.70 15.30
N HIS A 144 -7.33 31.99 14.86
CA HIS A 144 -7.87 33.34 14.89
C HIS A 144 -8.24 33.71 16.34
N THR A 145 -7.38 34.50 16.99
CA THR A 145 -7.75 35.21 18.21
C THR A 145 -8.91 36.14 17.92
N ASN A 146 -10.05 35.95 18.61
CA ASN A 146 -11.15 36.93 18.64
C ASN A 146 -10.66 38.31 19.08
#